data_AF-A0A151EH88-F1
#
_entry.id   AF-A0A151EH88-F1
#
_cell.length_a   1.000
_cell.length_b   1.000
_cell.length_c   1.000
_cell.angle_alpha   90.00
_cell.angle_beta   90.00
_cell.angle_gamma   90.00
#
_symmetry.space_group_name_H-M   'P 1'
#
loop_
_entity.id
_entity.type
_entity.pdbx_description
1 polymer ?
#
loop_
_entity_poly.entity_id
_entity_poly.type
_entity_poly.pdbx_seq_one_letter_code
_entity_poly.pdbx_strand_id
1 'polypeptide(L)'
;MAKSVSISYLALEQIFNDTIGAGEIKVAGLLVGHPVNGGVHIARTIPTSRGTVTYVRISAEEISRAVEELNPGEKIVGWYHSRPGQGVFFSQDDIETHEKCLDFNPYFQALVIDPHQAKYGTPMADCVRFYTVRNHKEVPIHGYKLTGSSMQSYYDPKEFVFDKYGFPHHYTLTHAGKTKISHRKSNMDASFEYDVFICHAHEDKEFFVRELAEKLHSKGLRVWYDEFTLSLGDNLRRSIENGLAKSRYGIVVLSKRFFEKEWPQKELDGLVAKEVEGKKVILPVWHGITREEVQSFSSILANRLAASSEKGIDYVVNEILRVLRKKSV
;
A
#
# COMPACT_ATOMS: atom_id res chain seq x y z
N MET A 1 -28.79 -5.72 -5.33
CA MET A 1 -27.54 -5.73 -6.13
C MET A 1 -27.09 -4.30 -6.38
N ALA A 2 -25.85 -3.98 -6.03
CA ALA A 2 -25.22 -2.72 -6.40
C ALA A 2 -25.14 -2.62 -7.93
N LYS A 3 -25.52 -1.47 -8.49
CA LYS A 3 -25.39 -1.16 -9.92
C LYS A 3 -24.04 -0.56 -10.28
N SER A 4 -23.32 -0.03 -9.28
CA SER A 4 -22.00 0.56 -9.47
C SER A 4 -21.08 0.24 -8.30
N VAL A 5 -19.82 -0.06 -8.63
CA VAL A 5 -18.75 -0.22 -7.66
C VAL A 5 -17.71 0.86 -7.89
N SER A 6 -17.25 1.47 -6.80
CA SER A 6 -16.04 2.28 -6.82
C SER A 6 -15.09 1.82 -5.72
N ILE A 7 -13.80 1.92 -5.96
CA ILE A 7 -12.76 1.50 -5.03
C ILE A 7 -11.68 2.57 -4.95
N SER A 8 -11.20 2.86 -3.74
CA SER A 8 -10.09 3.77 -3.54
C SER A 8 -8.79 3.15 -4.06
N TYR A 9 -7.90 4.01 -4.57
CA TYR A 9 -6.56 3.58 -4.98
C TYR A 9 -5.84 2.87 -3.82
N LEU A 10 -5.98 3.39 -2.59
CA LEU A 10 -5.39 2.82 -1.38
C LEU A 10 -5.92 1.41 -1.10
N ALA A 11 -7.24 1.20 -1.17
CA ALA A 11 -7.82 -0.13 -0.97
C ALA A 11 -7.30 -1.12 -2.02
N LEU A 12 -7.18 -0.68 -3.27
CA LEU A 12 -6.67 -1.53 -4.33
C LEU A 12 -5.19 -1.88 -4.12
N GLU A 13 -4.37 -0.91 -3.72
CA GLU A 13 -2.96 -1.11 -3.37
C GLU A 13 -2.80 -2.07 -2.18
N GLN A 14 -3.63 -1.93 -1.13
CA GLN A 14 -3.67 -2.86 0.00
C GLN A 14 -3.94 -4.30 -0.46
N ILE A 15 -4.88 -4.49 -1.40
CA ILE A 15 -5.16 -5.81 -1.99
C ILE A 15 -3.95 -6.34 -2.77
N PHE A 16 -3.31 -5.53 -3.61
CA PHE A 16 -2.12 -5.97 -4.34
C PHE A 16 -0.99 -6.37 -3.39
N ASN A 17 -0.72 -5.58 -2.35
CA ASN A 17 0.33 -5.88 -1.39
C ASN A 17 0.05 -7.17 -0.62
N ASP A 18 -1.19 -7.39 -0.20
CA ASP A 18 -1.59 -8.63 0.49
C ASP A 18 -1.46 -9.86 -0.43
N THR A 19 -1.90 -9.74 -1.69
CA THR A 19 -1.96 -10.87 -2.63
C THR A 19 -0.61 -11.20 -3.27
N ILE A 20 0.21 -10.20 -3.60
CA ILE A 20 1.58 -10.42 -4.10
C ILE A 20 2.46 -11.02 -3.00
N GLY A 21 2.32 -10.54 -1.76
CA GLY A 21 3.09 -11.03 -0.61
C GLY A 21 2.81 -12.51 -0.26
N ALA A 22 1.68 -13.06 -0.69
CA ALA A 22 1.29 -14.44 -0.42
C ALA A 22 1.85 -15.48 -1.42
N GLY A 23 2.37 -15.03 -2.57
CA GLY A 23 2.84 -15.92 -3.63
C GLY A 23 1.71 -16.82 -4.18
N GLU A 24 1.90 -18.14 -4.09
CA GLU A 24 0.96 -19.14 -4.62
C GLU A 24 -0.22 -19.45 -3.69
N ILE A 25 -0.17 -19.00 -2.44
CA ILE A 25 -1.24 -19.26 -1.46
C ILE A 25 -2.41 -18.31 -1.74
N LYS A 26 -3.63 -18.85 -1.88
CA LYS A 26 -4.80 -17.98 -2.00
C LYS A 26 -5.05 -17.25 -0.69
N VAL A 27 -5.15 -15.94 -0.73
CA VAL A 27 -5.54 -15.09 0.40
C VAL A 27 -6.89 -14.43 0.12
N ALA A 28 -7.58 -14.07 1.19
CA ALA A 28 -8.78 -13.28 1.14
C ALA A 28 -8.83 -12.26 2.27
N GLY A 29 -9.61 -11.22 2.04
CA GLY A 29 -9.90 -10.20 3.03
C GLY A 29 -11.23 -9.53 2.77
N LEU A 30 -11.59 -8.64 3.68
CA LEU A 30 -12.86 -7.94 3.66
C LEU A 30 -12.69 -6.55 3.03
N LEU A 31 -13.72 -6.14 2.29
CA LEU A 31 -13.81 -4.82 1.69
C LEU A 31 -14.65 -3.92 2.60
N VAL A 32 -14.04 -2.85 3.08
CA VAL A 32 -14.67 -1.88 3.98
C VAL A 32 -14.98 -0.61 3.22
N GLY A 33 -16.17 -0.07 3.44
CA GLY A 33 -16.56 1.18 2.82
C GLY A 33 -17.97 1.61 3.15
N HIS A 34 -18.61 2.29 2.21
CA HIS A 34 -19.92 2.90 2.41
C HIS A 34 -20.85 2.61 1.22
N PRO A 35 -22.17 2.42 1.49
CA PRO A 35 -23.15 2.45 0.42
C PRO A 35 -23.19 3.83 -0.22
N VAL A 36 -23.32 3.88 -1.54
CA VAL A 36 -23.58 5.10 -2.32
C VAL A 36 -24.86 4.92 -3.12
N ASN A 37 -25.42 6.01 -3.67
CA ASN A 37 -26.67 5.91 -4.42
C ASN A 37 -26.54 4.90 -5.58
N GLY A 38 -27.23 3.77 -5.47
CA GLY A 38 -27.20 2.68 -6.44
C GLY A 38 -25.94 1.81 -6.41
N GLY A 39 -25.07 1.91 -5.40
CA GLY A 39 -23.78 1.22 -5.42
C GLY A 39 -23.05 1.12 -4.09
N VAL A 40 -21.78 0.78 -4.16
CA VAL A 40 -20.85 0.80 -3.01
C VAL A 40 -19.57 1.53 -3.36
N HIS A 41 -19.01 2.23 -2.37
CA HIS A 41 -17.66 2.76 -2.41
C HIS A 41 -16.80 2.01 -1.40
N ILE A 42 -15.72 1.37 -1.88
CA ILE A 42 -14.74 0.64 -1.09
C ILE A 42 -13.60 1.59 -0.76
N ALA A 43 -13.36 1.82 0.54
CA ALA A 43 -12.42 2.79 1.04
C ALA A 43 -11.08 2.18 1.48
N ARG A 44 -11.12 0.99 2.08
CA ARG A 44 -9.96 0.24 2.59
C ARG A 44 -10.25 -1.26 2.66
N THR A 45 -9.27 -2.05 3.05
CA THR A 45 -9.45 -3.48 3.31
C THR A 45 -9.07 -3.90 4.72
N ILE A 46 -9.50 -5.11 5.10
CA ILE A 46 -9.05 -5.84 6.28
C ILE A 46 -8.64 -7.23 5.78
N PRO A 47 -7.33 -7.56 5.69
CA PRO A 47 -6.88 -8.91 5.38
C PRO A 47 -7.36 -9.89 6.45
N THR A 48 -7.89 -11.06 6.07
CA THR A 48 -8.47 -12.00 7.05
C THR A 48 -7.87 -13.39 6.97
N SER A 49 -7.98 -14.04 5.80
CA SER A 49 -7.79 -15.48 5.70
C SER A 49 -6.72 -15.83 4.68
N ARG A 50 -5.92 -16.84 5.04
CA ARG A 50 -5.04 -17.55 4.10
C ARG A 50 -5.62 -18.93 3.89
N GLY A 51 -5.97 -19.23 2.65
CA GLY A 51 -6.49 -20.50 2.24
C GLY A 51 -5.38 -21.48 1.87
N THR A 52 -5.71 -22.39 0.96
CA THR A 52 -4.75 -23.26 0.29
C THR A 52 -4.37 -22.66 -1.06
N VAL A 53 -3.57 -23.38 -1.85
CA VAL A 53 -3.36 -23.05 -3.27
C VAL A 53 -4.66 -23.20 -4.09
N THR A 54 -5.65 -23.97 -3.59
CA THR A 54 -6.87 -24.33 -4.33
C THR A 54 -8.09 -23.49 -3.95
N TYR A 55 -8.33 -23.23 -2.67
CA TYR A 55 -9.51 -22.48 -2.21
C TYR A 55 -9.17 -21.55 -1.04
N VAL A 56 -9.99 -20.52 -0.86
CA VAL A 56 -10.02 -19.66 0.32
C VAL A 56 -11.47 -19.33 0.62
N ARG A 57 -11.80 -19.10 1.89
CA ARG A 57 -13.16 -18.80 2.34
C ARG A 57 -13.12 -17.66 3.35
N ILE A 58 -14.26 -17.00 3.50
CA ILE A 58 -14.53 -16.04 4.57
C ILE A 58 -15.59 -16.65 5.48
N SER A 59 -15.30 -16.76 6.77
CA SER A 59 -16.23 -17.28 7.77
C SER A 59 -17.10 -16.17 8.38
N ALA A 60 -18.24 -16.56 8.97
CA ALA A 60 -19.10 -15.61 9.66
C ALA A 60 -18.40 -15.00 10.90
N GLU A 61 -17.53 -15.77 11.54
CA GLU A 61 -16.71 -15.33 12.67
C GLU A 61 -15.66 -14.29 12.24
N GLU A 62 -15.05 -14.46 11.06
CA GLU A 62 -14.13 -13.47 10.49
C GLU A 62 -14.83 -12.15 10.20
N ILE A 63 -16.03 -12.20 9.58
CA ILE A 63 -16.85 -11.00 9.36
C ILE A 63 -17.20 -10.34 10.68
N SER A 64 -17.61 -11.13 11.68
CA SER A 64 -18.01 -10.61 13.00
C SER A 64 -16.85 -9.91 13.71
N ARG A 65 -15.64 -10.50 13.70
CA ARG A 65 -14.44 -9.85 14.25
C ARG A 65 -14.12 -8.53 13.53
N ALA A 66 -14.16 -8.54 12.21
CA ALA A 66 -13.85 -7.33 11.43
C ALA A 66 -14.86 -6.20 11.63
N VAL A 67 -16.10 -6.51 12.00
CA VAL A 67 -17.11 -5.49 12.36
C VAL A 67 -16.69 -4.70 13.60
N GLU A 68 -15.96 -5.31 14.54
CA GLU A 68 -15.44 -4.65 15.74
C GLU A 68 -14.30 -3.65 15.42
N GLU A 69 -13.66 -3.78 14.26
CA GLU A 69 -12.56 -2.92 13.78
C GLU A 69 -13.06 -1.74 12.90
N LEU A 70 -14.38 -1.57 12.75
CA LEU A 70 -14.94 -0.55 11.87
C LEU A 70 -14.99 0.83 12.54
N ASN A 71 -14.60 1.85 11.79
CA ASN A 71 -14.85 3.24 12.18
C ASN A 71 -16.35 3.55 12.08
N PRO A 72 -16.85 4.54 12.84
CA PRO A 72 -18.25 4.97 12.76
C PRO A 72 -18.69 5.25 11.31
N GLY A 73 -19.74 4.54 10.86
CA GLY A 73 -20.33 4.68 9.52
C GLY A 73 -19.73 3.78 8.44
N GLU A 74 -18.60 3.12 8.69
CA GLU A 74 -18.08 2.08 7.80
C GLU A 74 -18.93 0.82 7.86
N LYS A 75 -18.93 0.07 6.77
CA LYS A 75 -19.57 -1.24 6.65
C LYS A 75 -18.67 -2.20 5.92
N ILE A 76 -18.79 -3.48 6.23
CA ILE A 76 -18.32 -4.54 5.34
C ILE A 76 -19.24 -4.57 4.12
N VAL A 77 -18.70 -4.23 2.96
CA VAL A 77 -19.43 -4.11 1.69
C VAL A 77 -19.06 -5.21 0.69
N GLY A 78 -18.13 -6.09 1.07
CA GLY A 78 -17.66 -7.13 0.19
C GLY A 78 -16.47 -7.90 0.75
N TRP A 79 -15.88 -8.69 -0.12
CA TRP A 79 -14.65 -9.43 0.13
C TRP A 79 -13.79 -9.44 -1.13
N TYR A 80 -12.50 -9.67 -0.99
CA TYR A 80 -11.60 -9.95 -2.10
C TYR A 80 -10.91 -11.29 -1.90
N HIS A 81 -10.45 -11.89 -2.99
CA HIS A 81 -9.55 -13.03 -2.92
C HIS A 81 -8.63 -13.14 -4.13
N SER A 82 -7.45 -13.71 -3.90
CA SER A 82 -6.47 -13.99 -4.95
C SER A 82 -6.71 -15.31 -5.65
N ARG A 83 -6.43 -15.35 -6.96
CA ARG A 83 -6.33 -16.55 -7.78
C ARG A 83 -5.03 -16.54 -8.59
N PRO A 84 -3.87 -16.77 -7.93
CA PRO A 84 -2.56 -16.66 -8.59
C PRO A 84 -2.45 -17.58 -9.81
N GLY A 85 -2.23 -17.00 -10.99
CA GLY A 85 -2.03 -17.70 -12.26
C GLY A 85 -3.26 -18.41 -12.82
N GLN A 86 -4.44 -18.24 -12.19
CA GLN A 86 -5.66 -18.95 -12.56
C GLN A 86 -6.65 -18.07 -13.30
N GLY A 87 -6.41 -16.77 -13.43
CA GLY A 87 -7.36 -15.82 -14.00
C GLY A 87 -8.39 -15.28 -13.00
N VAL A 88 -9.06 -14.21 -13.43
CA VAL A 88 -10.07 -13.50 -12.65
C VAL A 88 -11.48 -14.00 -12.95
N PHE A 89 -11.85 -15.13 -12.32
CA PHE A 89 -13.20 -15.71 -12.32
C PHE A 89 -13.46 -16.48 -11.02
N PHE A 90 -14.70 -16.81 -10.70
CA PHE A 90 -15.06 -17.64 -9.56
C PHE A 90 -14.92 -19.14 -9.84
N SER A 91 -14.29 -19.88 -8.92
CA SER A 91 -14.54 -21.32 -8.80
C SER A 91 -15.87 -21.61 -8.10
N GLN A 92 -16.30 -22.86 -8.14
CA GLN A 92 -17.50 -23.31 -7.42
C GLN A 92 -17.45 -22.96 -5.92
N ASP A 93 -16.29 -23.15 -5.26
CA ASP A 93 -16.07 -22.72 -3.87
C ASP A 93 -16.26 -21.20 -3.66
N ASP A 94 -15.91 -20.38 -4.65
CA ASP A 94 -16.02 -18.92 -4.57
C ASP A 94 -17.49 -18.50 -4.68
N ILE A 95 -18.26 -19.18 -5.56
CA ILE A 95 -19.70 -19.00 -5.71
C ILE A 95 -20.39 -19.34 -4.39
N GLU A 96 -20.14 -20.53 -3.83
CA GLU A 96 -20.76 -20.98 -2.57
C GLU A 96 -20.40 -20.07 -1.38
N THR A 97 -19.15 -19.59 -1.33
CA THR A 97 -18.72 -18.63 -0.32
C THR A 97 -19.45 -17.30 -0.48
N HIS A 98 -19.53 -16.78 -1.71
CA HIS A 98 -20.19 -15.50 -1.96
C HIS A 98 -21.71 -15.56 -1.73
N GLU A 99 -22.37 -16.67 -2.06
CA GLU A 99 -23.80 -16.86 -1.77
C GLU A 99 -24.09 -16.76 -0.26
N LYS A 100 -23.26 -17.40 0.58
CA LYS A 100 -23.37 -17.26 2.04
C LYS A 100 -23.15 -15.81 2.51
N CYS A 101 -22.25 -15.07 1.86
CA CYS A 101 -22.07 -13.65 2.17
C CYS A 101 -23.28 -12.80 1.74
N LEU A 102 -23.95 -13.15 0.65
CA LEU A 102 -25.16 -12.45 0.19
C LEU A 102 -26.35 -12.64 1.14
N ASP A 103 -26.42 -13.77 1.85
CA ASP A 103 -27.41 -13.99 2.92
C ASP A 103 -27.22 -13.00 4.09
N PHE A 104 -25.98 -12.58 4.35
CA PHE A 104 -25.64 -11.57 5.36
C PHE A 104 -25.89 -10.14 4.86
N ASN A 105 -25.48 -9.83 3.62
CA ASN A 105 -25.65 -8.51 3.03
C ASN A 105 -25.91 -8.60 1.50
N PRO A 106 -27.12 -8.27 1.02
CA PRO A 106 -27.48 -8.40 -0.40
C PRO A 106 -26.76 -7.39 -1.34
N TYR A 107 -25.94 -6.50 -0.78
CA TYR A 107 -25.08 -5.58 -1.52
C TYR A 107 -23.61 -5.99 -1.52
N PHE A 108 -23.26 -7.16 -0.97
CA PHE A 108 -21.89 -7.66 -0.99
C PHE A 108 -21.34 -7.75 -2.41
N GLN A 109 -20.11 -7.28 -2.57
CA GLN A 109 -19.34 -7.40 -3.81
C GLN A 109 -18.15 -8.32 -3.58
N ALA A 110 -17.80 -9.12 -4.57
CA ALA A 110 -16.54 -9.85 -4.55
C ALA A 110 -15.55 -9.20 -5.52
N LEU A 111 -14.30 -9.03 -5.11
CA LEU A 111 -13.20 -8.68 -5.99
C LEU A 111 -12.30 -9.90 -6.16
N VAL A 112 -12.15 -10.35 -7.40
CA VAL A 112 -11.21 -11.40 -7.77
C VAL A 112 -9.97 -10.75 -8.36
N ILE A 113 -8.80 -11.15 -7.88
CA ILE A 113 -7.52 -10.65 -8.36
C ILE A 113 -6.57 -11.79 -8.73
N ASP A 114 -5.91 -11.67 -9.88
CA ASP A 114 -4.81 -12.55 -10.27
C ASP A 114 -3.49 -11.78 -10.21
N PRO A 115 -2.70 -11.91 -9.12
CA PRO A 115 -1.44 -11.18 -8.98
C PRO A 115 -0.40 -11.57 -10.04
N HIS A 116 -0.49 -12.75 -10.67
CA HIS A 116 0.44 -13.15 -11.73
C HIS A 116 0.21 -12.40 -13.03
N GLN A 117 -0.97 -11.81 -13.22
CA GLN A 117 -1.25 -10.96 -14.37
C GLN A 117 -0.74 -9.53 -14.20
N ALA A 118 -0.46 -9.10 -12.96
CA ALA A 118 0.04 -7.77 -12.61
C ALA A 118 1.50 -7.54 -13.03
N LYS A 119 1.76 -7.73 -14.32
CA LYS A 119 3.04 -7.52 -14.99
C LYS A 119 3.08 -6.11 -15.55
N TYR A 120 4.29 -5.58 -15.69
CA TYR A 120 4.53 -4.27 -16.28
C TYR A 120 3.77 -4.09 -17.60
N GLY A 121 3.01 -3.00 -17.69
CA GLY A 121 2.23 -2.64 -18.87
C GLY A 121 0.87 -3.34 -18.98
N THR A 122 0.58 -4.35 -18.15
CA THR A 122 -0.74 -4.99 -18.15
C THR A 122 -1.80 -4.00 -17.64
N PRO A 123 -2.93 -3.83 -18.34
CA PRO A 123 -4.07 -3.09 -17.83
C PRO A 123 -4.57 -3.66 -16.50
N MET A 124 -4.87 -2.78 -15.53
CA MET A 124 -5.41 -3.19 -14.23
C MET A 124 -6.71 -4.01 -14.38
N ALA A 125 -7.53 -3.67 -15.37
CA ALA A 125 -8.80 -4.33 -15.66
C ALA A 125 -8.64 -5.82 -16.07
N ASP A 126 -7.44 -6.25 -16.46
CA ASP A 126 -7.16 -7.65 -16.79
C ASP A 126 -6.83 -8.47 -15.53
N CYS A 127 -6.26 -7.83 -14.51
CA CYS A 127 -5.84 -8.48 -13.28
C CYS A 127 -6.89 -8.47 -12.17
N VAL A 128 -7.92 -7.62 -12.29
CA VAL A 128 -8.92 -7.39 -11.24
C VAL A 128 -10.32 -7.32 -11.83
N ARG A 129 -11.26 -8.07 -11.26
CA ARG A 129 -12.66 -8.03 -11.66
C ARG A 129 -13.61 -8.18 -10.48
N PHE A 130 -14.70 -7.42 -10.51
CA PHE A 130 -15.78 -7.54 -9.54
C PHE A 130 -16.83 -8.53 -9.99
N TYR A 131 -17.41 -9.24 -9.03
CA TYR A 131 -18.42 -10.27 -9.24
C TYR A 131 -19.53 -10.18 -8.19
N THR A 132 -20.69 -10.66 -8.60
CA THR A 132 -21.76 -11.12 -7.70
C THR A 132 -22.22 -12.51 -8.14
N VAL A 133 -23.19 -13.10 -7.44
CA VAL A 133 -23.80 -14.38 -7.83
C VAL A 133 -25.28 -14.18 -8.10
N ARG A 134 -25.79 -14.85 -9.15
CA ARG A 134 -27.22 -14.96 -9.43
C ARG A 134 -27.51 -16.36 -9.96
N ASN A 135 -28.52 -17.03 -9.39
CA ASN A 135 -28.94 -18.38 -9.79
C ASN A 135 -27.75 -19.37 -9.81
N HIS A 136 -26.93 -19.39 -8.75
CA HIS A 136 -25.75 -20.25 -8.61
C HIS A 136 -24.69 -20.07 -9.71
N LYS A 137 -24.66 -18.90 -10.35
CA LYS A 137 -23.69 -18.55 -11.38
C LYS A 137 -23.03 -17.22 -11.05
N GLU A 138 -21.73 -17.14 -11.34
CA GLU A 138 -21.02 -15.88 -11.30
C GLU A 138 -21.62 -14.89 -12.28
N VAL A 139 -21.70 -13.63 -11.86
CA VAL A 139 -22.14 -12.51 -12.69
C VAL A 139 -21.06 -11.43 -12.60
N PRO A 140 -20.25 -11.25 -13.65
CA PRO A 140 -19.23 -10.20 -13.66
C PRO A 140 -19.88 -8.81 -13.65
N ILE A 141 -19.31 -7.92 -12.86
CA ILE A 141 -19.70 -6.52 -12.77
C ILE A 141 -18.77 -5.73 -13.67
N HIS A 142 -19.30 -5.35 -14.82
CA HIS A 142 -18.55 -4.63 -15.83
C HIS A 142 -18.50 -3.15 -15.49
N GLY A 143 -17.28 -2.62 -15.37
CA GLY A 143 -17.04 -1.22 -15.03
C GLY A 143 -17.12 -0.97 -13.53
N TYR A 144 -15.96 -0.71 -12.92
CA TYR A 144 -15.85 -0.08 -11.61
C TYR A 144 -15.09 1.24 -11.80
N LYS A 145 -15.22 2.15 -10.84
CA LYS A 145 -14.48 3.42 -10.86
C LYS A 145 -13.37 3.42 -9.82
N LEU A 146 -12.18 3.83 -10.21
CA LEU A 146 -11.08 4.02 -9.26
C LEU A 146 -11.13 5.46 -8.72
N THR A 147 -11.06 5.64 -7.40
CA THR A 147 -10.99 6.98 -6.78
C THR A 147 -9.62 7.27 -6.20
N GLY A 148 -9.12 8.48 -6.46
CA GLY A 148 -7.87 8.97 -5.83
C GLY A 148 -8.07 9.45 -4.40
N SER A 149 -7.26 10.42 -3.99
CA SER A 149 -7.33 11.08 -2.67
C SER A 149 -8.67 11.79 -2.37
N SER A 150 -9.53 11.93 -3.38
CA SER A 150 -10.91 12.37 -3.21
C SER A 150 -11.87 11.45 -3.97
N MET A 151 -13.02 11.11 -3.36
CA MET A 151 -14.10 10.36 -4.00
C MET A 151 -14.66 11.04 -5.27
N GLN A 152 -14.39 12.33 -5.46
CA GLN A 152 -14.93 13.11 -6.59
C GLN A 152 -14.16 12.88 -7.90
N SER A 153 -12.89 12.46 -7.82
CA SER A 153 -12.11 12.07 -9.00
C SER A 153 -12.27 10.59 -9.26
N TYR A 154 -12.93 10.25 -10.37
CA TYR A 154 -13.08 8.87 -10.84
C TYR A 154 -12.27 8.66 -12.10
N TYR A 155 -11.62 7.50 -12.20
CA TYR A 155 -10.90 7.09 -13.39
C TYR A 155 -11.40 5.73 -13.90
N ASP A 156 -11.25 5.47 -15.19
CA ASP A 156 -11.52 4.15 -15.77
C ASP A 156 -10.33 3.23 -15.47
N PRO A 157 -10.52 2.05 -14.85
CA PRO A 157 -9.44 1.10 -14.59
C PRO A 157 -8.64 0.70 -15.82
N LYS A 158 -9.23 0.75 -17.02
CA LYS A 158 -8.52 0.51 -18.29
C LYS A 158 -7.47 1.58 -18.60
N GLU A 159 -7.58 2.76 -17.99
CA GLU A 159 -6.59 3.82 -18.08
C GLU A 159 -5.40 3.55 -17.15
N PHE A 160 -5.42 2.52 -16.32
CA PHE A 160 -4.31 2.19 -15.43
C PHE A 160 -3.58 0.95 -15.92
N VAL A 161 -2.25 0.99 -15.91
CA VAL A 161 -1.42 -0.20 -16.08
C VAL A 161 -0.51 -0.37 -14.90
N PHE A 162 0.01 -1.57 -14.71
CA PHE A 162 1.11 -1.76 -13.78
C PHE A 162 2.39 -1.11 -14.30
N ASP A 163 3.06 -0.37 -13.44
CA ASP A 163 4.45 0.03 -13.65
C ASP A 163 5.39 -1.17 -13.51
N LYS A 164 6.70 -0.92 -13.65
CA LYS A 164 7.71 -1.99 -13.59
C LYS A 164 7.82 -2.64 -12.22
N TYR A 165 7.15 -2.09 -11.21
CA TYR A 165 7.11 -2.55 -9.84
C TYR A 165 5.81 -3.27 -9.48
N GLY A 166 4.88 -3.40 -10.43
CA GLY A 166 3.59 -4.03 -10.17
C GLY A 166 2.58 -3.10 -9.50
N PHE A 167 2.79 -1.78 -9.54
CA PHE A 167 1.82 -0.79 -9.01
C PHE A 167 1.01 -0.16 -10.13
N PRO A 168 -0.32 -0.01 -9.97
CA PRO A 168 -1.13 0.60 -11.01
C PRO A 168 -0.88 2.11 -11.16
N HIS A 169 -0.64 2.57 -12.38
CA HIS A 169 -0.40 3.97 -12.73
C HIS A 169 -1.33 4.42 -13.87
N HIS A 170 -1.91 5.61 -13.72
CA HIS A 170 -2.79 6.20 -14.72
C HIS A 170 -2.00 6.61 -15.99
N TYR A 171 -2.35 6.02 -17.13
CA TYR A 171 -2.01 6.51 -18.45
C TYR A 171 -3.11 7.41 -18.99
N THR A 172 -2.81 8.70 -19.19
CA THR A 172 -3.62 9.52 -20.08
C THR A 172 -3.22 9.21 -21.53
N LEU A 173 -4.01 8.39 -22.23
CA LEU A 173 -3.87 8.17 -23.67
C LEU A 173 -4.11 9.49 -24.41
N THR A 174 -3.04 10.21 -24.76
CA THR A 174 -3.13 11.31 -25.72
C THR A 174 -3.27 10.72 -27.12
N HIS A 175 -4.31 11.14 -27.85
CA HIS A 175 -4.55 10.76 -29.23
C HIS A 175 -3.28 11.02 -30.07
N ALA A 176 -2.81 9.97 -30.76
CA ALA A 176 -1.66 9.89 -31.67
C ALA A 176 -0.44 9.11 -31.13
N GLY A 177 -0.59 7.79 -30.96
CA GLY A 177 0.44 6.76 -31.25
C GLY A 177 1.85 6.90 -30.66
N LYS A 178 2.08 7.80 -29.71
CA LYS A 178 3.38 8.06 -29.09
C LYS A 178 3.20 8.14 -27.59
N THR A 179 3.68 7.09 -26.93
CA THR A 179 3.73 6.92 -25.48
C THR A 179 4.33 8.15 -24.82
N LYS A 180 3.52 8.90 -24.07
CA LYS A 180 4.01 9.94 -23.18
C LYS A 180 3.34 9.74 -21.83
N ILE A 181 4.12 9.33 -20.84
CA ILE A 181 3.70 9.29 -19.44
C ILE A 181 3.37 10.73 -19.05
N SER A 182 2.08 11.08 -19.03
CA SER A 182 1.61 12.39 -18.58
C SER A 182 1.78 12.48 -17.07
N HIS A 183 2.99 12.84 -16.66
CA HIS A 183 3.23 13.34 -15.33
C HIS A 183 2.36 14.59 -15.18
N ARG A 184 1.32 14.53 -14.34
CA ARG A 184 0.79 15.74 -13.73
C ARG A 184 2.00 16.41 -13.10
N LYS A 185 2.49 17.48 -13.73
CA LYS A 185 3.62 18.28 -13.28
C LYS A 185 3.26 18.89 -11.91
N SER A 186 3.35 18.12 -10.85
CA SER A 186 3.89 18.66 -9.61
C SER A 186 5.36 18.95 -9.91
N ASN A 187 5.78 20.16 -9.60
CA ASN A 187 7.06 20.72 -10.02
C ASN A 187 8.22 20.15 -9.16
N MET A 188 8.38 18.82 -9.10
CA MET A 188 9.40 18.14 -8.31
C MET A 188 10.10 17.04 -9.13
N ASP A 189 11.42 17.22 -9.36
CA ASP A 189 12.39 16.34 -10.02
C ASP A 189 11.86 15.01 -10.60
N ALA A 190 11.64 14.98 -11.91
CA ALA A 190 11.27 13.78 -12.68
C ALA A 190 12.41 12.73 -12.80
N SER A 191 13.46 12.82 -11.98
CA SER A 191 14.59 11.88 -11.99
C SER A 191 14.43 10.70 -11.04
N PHE A 192 13.53 10.79 -10.03
CA PHE A 192 13.34 9.75 -9.03
C PHE A 192 11.98 9.06 -9.17
N GLU A 193 11.98 7.75 -8.96
CA GLU A 193 10.80 6.89 -9.05
C GLU A 193 9.90 7.03 -7.83
N TYR A 194 10.51 7.28 -6.67
CA TYR A 194 9.82 7.52 -5.41
C TYR A 194 10.20 8.87 -4.82
N ASP A 195 9.28 9.48 -4.10
CA ASP A 195 9.59 10.70 -3.34
C ASP A 195 10.39 10.35 -2.09
N VAL A 196 10.04 9.24 -1.45
CA VAL A 196 10.71 8.71 -0.27
C VAL A 196 10.75 7.19 -0.29
N PHE A 197 11.79 6.59 0.27
CA PHE A 197 11.73 5.21 0.75
C PHE A 197 11.73 5.18 2.27
N ILE A 198 11.21 4.11 2.88
CA ILE A 198 11.21 3.92 4.35
C ILE A 198 12.01 2.68 4.72
N CYS A 199 13.19 2.91 5.27
CA CYS A 199 14.06 1.89 5.83
C CYS A 199 13.71 1.68 7.31
N HIS A 200 13.44 0.43 7.69
CA HIS A 200 12.91 0.09 9.00
C HIS A 200 13.26 -1.35 9.40
N ALA A 201 13.17 -1.64 10.70
CA ALA A 201 13.25 -3.02 11.17
C ALA A 201 11.97 -3.77 10.80
N HIS A 202 12.07 -5.05 10.43
CA HIS A 202 10.91 -5.91 10.13
C HIS A 202 9.80 -5.82 11.18
N GLU A 203 10.18 -5.75 12.44
CA GLU A 203 9.30 -5.69 13.60
C GLU A 203 8.44 -4.42 13.67
N ASP A 204 8.89 -3.32 13.05
CA ASP A 204 8.18 -2.03 13.05
C ASP A 204 7.20 -1.88 11.87
N LYS A 205 7.18 -2.87 10.96
CA LYS A 205 6.45 -2.79 9.70
C LYS A 205 4.94 -2.59 9.90
N GLU A 206 4.32 -3.48 10.67
CA GLU A 206 2.87 -3.50 10.86
C GLU A 206 2.39 -2.40 11.81
N PHE A 207 3.15 -2.11 12.88
CA PHE A 207 2.69 -1.23 13.96
C PHE A 207 2.96 0.26 13.73
N PHE A 208 3.83 0.63 12.79
CA PHE A 208 4.17 2.03 12.56
C PHE A 208 4.43 2.37 11.09
N VAL A 209 5.22 1.55 10.39
CA VAL A 209 5.69 1.91 9.04
C VAL A 209 4.57 1.85 8.02
N ARG A 210 3.66 0.87 8.12
CA ARG A 210 2.49 0.76 7.26
C ARG A 210 1.61 2.01 7.38
N GLU A 211 1.24 2.39 8.60
CA GLU A 211 0.43 3.59 8.83
C GLU A 211 1.14 4.87 8.35
N LEU A 212 2.47 4.97 8.55
CA LEU A 212 3.27 6.10 8.09
C LEU A 212 3.27 6.19 6.56
N ALA A 213 3.50 5.05 5.89
CA ALA A 213 3.48 4.96 4.44
C ALA A 213 2.11 5.33 3.87
N GLU A 214 1.03 4.78 4.44
CA GLU A 214 -0.35 5.10 4.05
C GLU A 214 -0.66 6.59 4.21
N LYS A 215 -0.26 7.19 5.34
CA LYS A 215 -0.45 8.63 5.55
C LYS A 215 0.37 9.46 4.58
N LEU A 216 1.63 9.12 4.29
CA LEU A 216 2.44 9.82 3.30
C LEU A 216 1.86 9.67 1.87
N HIS A 217 1.39 8.49 1.51
CA HIS A 217 0.66 8.24 0.26
C HIS A 217 -0.62 9.08 0.17
N SER A 218 -1.40 9.18 1.24
CA SER A 218 -2.60 10.03 1.30
C SER A 218 -2.29 11.52 1.04
N LYS A 219 -1.04 11.95 1.25
CA LYS A 219 -0.54 13.31 0.98
C LYS A 219 0.04 13.47 -0.43
N GLY A 220 -0.06 12.43 -1.28
CA GLY A 220 0.34 12.41 -2.67
C GLY A 220 1.81 12.09 -2.93
N LEU A 221 2.51 11.50 -1.95
CA LEU A 221 3.90 11.06 -2.11
C LEU A 221 3.94 9.62 -2.63
N ARG A 222 4.90 9.32 -3.50
CA ARG A 222 5.25 7.93 -3.88
C ARG A 222 6.20 7.37 -2.81
N VAL A 223 5.76 6.36 -2.06
CA VAL A 223 6.49 5.80 -0.93
C VAL A 223 6.82 4.33 -1.20
N TRP A 224 8.06 3.94 -0.90
CA TRP A 224 8.50 2.55 -1.07
C TRP A 224 9.17 2.04 0.20
N TYR A 225 8.69 0.93 0.76
CA TYR A 225 9.16 0.48 2.08
C TYR A 225 9.39 -1.03 2.18
N ASP A 226 8.64 -1.87 1.46
CA ASP A 226 8.73 -3.33 1.60
C ASP A 226 10.13 -3.89 1.33
N GLU A 227 10.80 -3.46 0.24
CA GLU A 227 12.17 -3.89 -0.07
C GLU A 227 13.25 -3.32 0.89
N PHE A 228 12.89 -2.39 1.77
CA PHE A 228 13.79 -1.79 2.77
C PHE A 228 13.49 -2.25 4.19
N THR A 229 12.82 -3.40 4.29
CA THR A 229 12.63 -4.12 5.55
C THR A 229 13.94 -4.80 5.95
N LEU A 230 14.53 -4.38 7.07
CA LEU A 230 15.83 -4.88 7.54
C LEU A 230 15.69 -6.10 8.46
N SER A 231 16.57 -7.08 8.24
CA SER A 231 16.76 -8.31 9.01
C SER A 231 18.21 -8.42 9.53
N LEU A 232 18.43 -9.33 10.48
CA LEU A 232 19.78 -9.58 11.01
C LEU A 232 20.73 -10.04 9.90
N GLY A 233 21.91 -9.42 9.82
CA GLY A 233 22.93 -9.72 8.80
C GLY A 233 22.79 -8.95 7.49
N ASP A 234 21.76 -8.13 7.32
CA ASP A 234 21.66 -7.20 6.20
C ASP A 234 22.79 -6.16 6.23
N ASN A 235 22.99 -5.46 5.11
CA ASN A 235 23.90 -4.32 5.04
C ASN A 235 23.10 -3.02 4.95
N LEU A 236 23.05 -2.26 6.05
CA LEU A 236 22.28 -1.03 6.13
C LEU A 236 22.76 -0.02 5.10
N ARG A 237 24.08 0.13 4.95
CA ARG A 237 24.64 1.08 3.98
C ARG A 237 24.16 0.80 2.56
N ARG A 238 24.21 -0.46 2.12
CA ARG A 238 23.77 -0.91 0.78
C ARG A 238 22.27 -0.71 0.61
N SER A 239 21.47 -1.05 1.62
CA SER A 239 20.02 -0.80 1.63
C SER A 239 19.71 0.68 1.38
N ILE A 240 20.40 1.58 2.10
CA ILE A 240 20.26 3.02 1.92
C ILE A 240 20.75 3.50 0.54
N GLU A 241 21.86 2.96 0.02
CA GLU A 241 22.35 3.30 -1.33
C GLU A 241 21.32 2.92 -2.41
N ASN A 242 20.75 1.71 -2.32
CA ASN A 242 19.71 1.24 -3.23
C ASN A 242 18.46 2.12 -3.16
N GLY A 243 18.04 2.52 -1.96
CA GLY A 243 16.88 3.39 -1.77
C GLY A 243 17.08 4.78 -2.36
N LEU A 244 18.25 5.38 -2.13
CA LEU A 244 18.59 6.71 -2.66
C LEU A 244 18.81 6.72 -4.17
N ALA A 245 19.15 5.58 -4.79
CA ALA A 245 19.25 5.48 -6.24
C ALA A 245 17.88 5.65 -6.93
N LYS A 246 16.79 5.28 -6.25
CA LYS A 246 15.43 5.29 -6.79
C LYS A 246 14.53 6.37 -6.17
N SER A 247 14.96 6.97 -5.06
CA SER A 247 14.13 7.87 -4.26
C SER A 247 14.81 9.18 -3.92
N ARG A 248 14.02 10.25 -3.82
CA ARG A 248 14.55 11.60 -3.54
C ARG A 248 15.06 11.77 -2.10
N TYR A 249 14.44 11.07 -1.15
CA TYR A 249 14.87 11.02 0.26
C TYR A 249 14.72 9.59 0.82
N GLY A 250 15.43 9.30 1.90
CA GLY A 250 15.27 8.07 2.68
C GLY A 250 14.81 8.39 4.09
N ILE A 251 13.66 7.86 4.50
CA ILE A 251 13.21 7.86 5.88
C ILE A 251 13.84 6.64 6.55
N VAL A 252 14.45 6.83 7.72
CA VAL A 252 15.01 5.74 8.51
C VAL A 252 14.32 5.72 9.87
N VAL A 253 13.58 4.65 10.13
CA VAL A 253 12.89 4.44 11.41
C VAL A 253 13.89 3.87 12.41
N LEU A 254 14.33 4.73 13.31
CA LEU A 254 15.23 4.43 14.41
C LEU A 254 14.39 4.02 15.62
N SER A 255 14.23 2.71 15.81
CA SER A 255 13.55 2.11 16.94
C SER A 255 14.52 1.24 17.76
N LYS A 256 14.08 0.75 18.92
CA LYS A 256 14.85 -0.27 19.64
C LYS A 256 15.12 -1.50 18.77
N ARG A 257 14.14 -1.93 17.97
CA ARG A 257 14.24 -3.08 17.04
C ARG A 257 15.23 -2.83 15.90
N PHE A 258 15.34 -1.58 15.45
CA PHE A 258 16.37 -1.20 14.49
C PHE A 258 17.77 -1.37 15.09
N PHE A 259 17.99 -0.92 16.33
CA PHE A 259 19.30 -0.99 16.98
C PHE A 259 19.67 -2.37 17.52
N GLU A 260 18.69 -3.23 17.84
CA GLU A 260 18.88 -4.64 18.18
C GLU A 260 19.58 -5.46 17.06
N LYS A 261 19.64 -4.93 15.84
CA LYS A 261 20.34 -5.57 14.71
C LYS A 261 21.85 -5.34 14.69
N GLU A 262 22.40 -4.69 15.72
CA GLU A 262 23.84 -4.54 15.99
C GLU A 262 24.66 -4.01 14.79
N TRP A 263 24.16 -2.94 14.16
CA TRP A 263 24.83 -2.32 13.02
C TRP A 263 26.26 -1.88 13.36
N PRO A 264 27.25 -2.12 12.47
CA PRO A 264 28.58 -1.57 12.66
C PRO A 264 28.55 -0.05 12.80
N GLN A 265 29.31 0.51 13.74
CA GLN A 265 29.33 1.97 14.01
C GLN A 265 29.51 2.81 12.74
N LYS A 266 30.37 2.35 11.82
CA LYS A 266 30.63 3.00 10.54
C LYS A 266 29.38 3.10 9.65
N GLU A 267 28.46 2.14 9.71
CA GLU A 267 27.21 2.19 8.95
C GLU A 267 26.22 3.19 9.57
N LEU A 268 26.10 3.20 10.91
CA LEU A 268 25.27 4.17 11.64
C LEU A 268 25.73 5.61 11.40
N ASP A 269 27.02 5.87 11.53
CA ASP A 269 27.60 7.19 11.28
C ASP A 269 27.47 7.57 9.80
N GLY A 270 27.53 6.58 8.91
CA GLY A 270 27.29 6.73 7.47
C GLY A 270 25.90 7.26 7.14
N LEU A 271 24.86 6.94 7.92
CA LEU A 271 23.51 7.52 7.75
C LEU A 271 23.52 9.04 7.88
N VAL A 272 24.34 9.57 8.80
CA VAL A 272 24.39 11.00 9.10
C VAL A 272 25.15 11.75 8.01
N ALA A 273 26.23 11.16 7.49
CA ALA A 273 27.05 11.77 6.46
C ALA A 273 26.39 11.81 5.07
N LYS A 274 25.28 11.08 4.84
CA LYS A 274 24.64 11.04 3.52
C LYS A 274 24.01 12.38 3.14
N GLU A 275 24.68 13.05 2.22
CA GLU A 275 24.22 14.22 1.51
C GLU A 275 24.33 14.00 0.00
N VAL A 276 23.33 14.47 -0.75
CA VAL A 276 23.34 14.51 -2.21
C VAL A 276 23.22 15.98 -2.59
N GLU A 277 24.19 16.50 -3.34
CA GLU A 277 24.29 17.93 -3.70
C GLU A 277 24.26 18.86 -2.47
N GLY A 278 24.96 18.47 -1.39
CA GLY A 278 25.00 19.22 -0.13
C GLY A 278 23.68 19.23 0.64
N LYS A 279 22.71 18.40 0.24
CA LYS A 279 21.41 18.28 0.91
C LYS A 279 21.33 16.97 1.65
N LYS A 280 20.93 17.05 2.92
CA LYS A 280 20.61 15.88 3.75
C LYS A 280 19.44 15.13 3.14
N VAL A 281 19.70 13.92 2.64
CA VAL A 281 18.69 13.06 2.02
C VAL A 281 18.11 12.02 2.98
N ILE A 282 18.77 11.79 4.11
CA ILE A 282 18.28 10.87 5.15
C ILE A 282 17.50 11.63 6.23
N LEU A 283 16.26 11.20 6.45
CA LEU A 283 15.29 11.75 7.39
C LEU A 283 15.09 10.75 8.54
N PRO A 284 15.79 10.92 9.67
CA PRO A 284 15.61 10.03 10.81
C PRO A 284 14.25 10.25 11.48
N VAL A 285 13.58 9.16 11.82
CA VAL A 285 12.36 9.13 12.63
C VAL A 285 12.64 8.29 13.86
N TRP A 286 12.55 8.88 15.05
CA TRP A 286 12.67 8.14 16.31
C TRP A 286 11.32 7.48 16.62
N HIS A 287 11.34 6.17 16.83
CA HIS A 287 10.14 5.39 17.11
C HIS A 287 10.31 4.53 18.37
N GLY A 288 9.56 4.88 19.43
CA GLY A 288 9.59 4.14 20.70
C GLY A 288 10.98 4.07 21.35
N ILE A 289 11.81 5.10 21.15
CA ILE A 289 13.19 5.17 21.65
C ILE A 289 13.51 6.57 22.17
N THR A 290 14.24 6.65 23.28
CA THR A 290 14.67 7.93 23.86
C THR A 290 15.94 8.46 23.22
N ARG A 291 16.23 9.74 23.44
CA ARG A 291 17.49 10.35 22.98
C ARG A 291 18.70 9.67 23.60
N GLU A 292 18.62 9.32 24.89
CA GLU A 292 19.69 8.65 25.65
C GLU A 292 19.97 7.25 25.08
N GLU A 293 18.91 6.53 24.70
CA GLU A 293 19.03 5.24 24.02
C GLU A 293 19.67 5.40 22.64
N VAL A 294 19.25 6.37 21.81
CA VAL A 294 19.93 6.63 20.52
C VAL A 294 21.40 7.02 20.73
N GLN A 295 21.69 7.80 21.77
CA GLN A 295 23.05 8.28 22.08
C GLN A 295 24.00 7.16 22.48
N SER A 296 23.50 6.10 23.12
CA SER A 296 24.31 4.92 23.48
C SER A 296 24.74 4.11 22.25
N PHE A 297 23.95 4.14 21.16
CA PHE A 297 24.31 3.52 19.88
C PHE A 297 25.12 4.44 18.96
N SER A 298 24.71 5.71 18.81
CA SER A 298 25.48 6.70 18.05
C SER A 298 25.19 8.11 18.53
N SER A 299 26.20 8.70 19.15
CA SER A 299 26.17 10.12 19.57
C SER A 299 25.96 11.07 18.39
N ILE A 300 26.39 10.70 17.18
CA ILE A 300 26.20 11.51 15.97
C ILE A 300 24.73 11.49 15.54
N LEU A 301 24.08 10.32 15.55
CA LEU A 301 22.64 10.19 15.26
C LEU A 301 21.79 10.93 16.29
N ALA A 302 22.13 10.83 17.59
CA ALA A 302 21.39 11.48 18.67
C ALA A 302 21.41 13.01 18.61
N ASN A 303 22.41 13.60 17.95
CA ASN A 303 22.55 15.05 17.75
C ASN A 303 21.90 15.55 16.46
N ARG A 304 21.30 14.66 15.65
CA ARG A 304 20.58 15.05 14.43
C ARG A 304 19.12 15.34 14.74
N LEU A 305 18.57 16.39 14.14
CA LEU A 305 17.13 16.65 14.20
C LEU A 305 16.37 15.48 13.54
N ALA A 306 15.49 14.87 14.32
CA ALA A 306 14.62 13.77 13.92
C ALA A 306 13.17 14.09 14.27
N ALA A 307 12.23 13.54 13.52
CA ALA A 307 10.83 13.52 13.94
C ALA A 307 10.65 12.40 14.97
N SER A 308 9.96 12.66 16.08
CA SER A 308 9.65 11.62 17.08
C SER A 308 8.22 11.15 16.93
N SER A 309 8.01 9.84 16.85
CA SER A 309 6.68 9.24 16.82
C SER A 309 5.91 9.42 18.13
N GLU A 310 6.59 9.73 19.24
CA GLU A 310 5.92 10.04 20.53
C GLU A 310 5.01 11.27 20.42
N LYS A 311 5.29 12.17 19.47
CA LYS A 311 4.45 13.34 19.18
C LYS A 311 3.25 13.01 18.27
N GLY A 312 3.06 11.72 17.94
CA GLY A 312 2.01 11.23 17.05
C GLY A 312 2.45 11.13 15.60
N ILE A 313 1.83 10.22 14.85
CA ILE A 313 2.19 9.94 13.46
C ILE A 313 1.93 11.12 12.52
N ASP A 314 0.88 11.92 12.77
CA ASP A 314 0.59 13.10 11.97
C ASP A 314 1.66 14.18 12.13
N TYR A 315 2.28 14.29 13.32
CA TYR A 315 3.44 15.15 13.53
C TYR A 315 4.61 14.69 12.65
N VAL A 316 4.91 13.39 12.64
CA VAL A 316 5.99 12.81 11.81
C VAL A 316 5.75 13.08 10.33
N VAL A 317 4.54 12.82 9.84
CA VAL A 317 4.13 13.08 8.45
C VAL A 317 4.31 14.56 8.08
N ASN A 318 3.90 15.48 8.96
CA ASN A 318 4.03 16.91 8.72
C ASN A 318 5.49 17.38 8.68
N GLU A 319 6.35 16.85 9.56
CA GLU A 319 7.78 17.16 9.55
C GLU A 319 8.46 16.65 8.27
N ILE A 320 8.12 15.43 7.83
CA ILE A 320 8.60 14.87 6.55
C ILE A 320 8.15 15.76 5.38
N LEU A 321 6.86 16.12 5.32
CA LEU A 321 6.33 17.03 4.29
C LEU A 321 7.01 18.40 4.30
N ARG A 322 7.33 18.94 5.48
CA ARG A 322 8.05 20.22 5.61
C ARG A 322 9.42 20.16 4.97
N VAL A 323 10.15 19.05 5.10
CA VAL A 323 11.44 18.85 4.43
C VAL A 323 11.26 18.70 2.92
N LEU A 324 10.29 17.89 2.49
CA LEU A 324 10.02 17.64 1.07
C LEU A 324 9.58 18.90 0.30
N ARG A 325 8.81 19.78 0.95
CA ARG A 325 8.27 21.02 0.37
C ARG A 325 9.27 22.17 0.27
N LYS A 326 10.35 22.17 1.07
CA LYS A 326 11.37 23.24 1.06
C LYS A 326 12.16 23.37 -0.26
N LYS A 327 11.80 22.62 -1.30
CA LYS A 327 12.46 22.56 -2.62
C LYS A 327 11.66 23.18 -3.78
N SER A 328 10.56 23.91 -3.53
CA SER A 328 9.79 24.57 -4.60
C SER A 328 9.96 26.10 -4.66
N VAL A 329 11.11 26.63 -4.22
CA VAL A 329 11.49 28.04 -4.45
C VAL A 329 12.71 28.08 -5.36
#